data_AF-A0A0E4C8V2-F1
#
_entry.id   AF-A0A0E4C8V2-F1
#
_cell.length_a   1.000
_cell.length_b   1.000
_cell.length_c   1.000
_cell.angle_alpha   90.00
_cell.angle_beta   90.00
_cell.angle_gamma   90.00
#
_symmetry.space_group_name_H-M   'P 1'
#
loop_
_entity.id
_entity.type
_entity.pdbx_description
1 polymer ?
#
loop_
_entity_poly.entity_id
_entity_poly.type
_entity_poly.pdbx_seq_one_letter_code
_entity_poly.pdbx_strand_id
1 'polypeptide(L)'
;MNIFDRMINLGLGTFSLTKEKIEKTMDEMVERGEMNREEAKRTMEDLIQRGEEQRDQLRVMVREEMDKWSPDYSTTKTQIENLEARINELEEKLNQASQG
;
A
#
# COMPACT_ATOMS: atom_id res chain seq x y z
N MET A 1 3.51 7.94 -21.76
CA MET A 1 4.07 6.77 -21.06
C MET A 1 3.95 7.03 -19.57
N ASN A 2 2.95 6.42 -18.93
CA ASN A 2 2.50 6.81 -17.59
C ASN A 2 3.55 6.47 -16.54
N ILE A 3 3.69 7.32 -15.53
CA ILE A 3 4.57 7.11 -14.37
C ILE A 3 4.16 5.83 -13.62
N PHE A 4 2.87 5.50 -13.63
CA PHE A 4 2.32 4.28 -13.03
C PHE A 4 2.87 3.01 -13.69
N ASP A 5 2.88 2.94 -15.02
CA ASP A 5 3.45 1.81 -15.77
C ASP A 5 4.94 1.66 -15.48
N ARG A 6 5.67 2.78 -15.34
CA ARG A 6 7.08 2.77 -14.93
C ARG A 6 7.25 2.27 -13.51
N MET A 7 6.40 2.68 -12.57
CA MET A 7 6.47 2.29 -11.17
C MET A 7 6.17 0.79 -10.97
N ILE A 8 5.19 0.25 -11.70
CA ILE A 8 4.90 -1.20 -11.72
C ILE A 8 6.07 -1.98 -12.31
N ASN A 9 6.59 -1.57 -13.48
CA ASN A 9 7.71 -2.25 -14.11
C ASN A 9 9.00 -2.21 -13.25
N LEU A 10 9.25 -1.10 -12.56
CA LEU A 10 10.36 -0.98 -11.61
C LEU A 10 10.14 -1.82 -10.35
N GLY A 11 8.92 -1.85 -9.81
CA GLY A 11 8.56 -2.68 -8.66
C GLY A 11 8.74 -4.17 -8.94
N LEU A 12 8.28 -4.64 -10.11
CA LEU A 12 8.41 -6.04 -10.51
C LEU A 12 9.88 -6.48 -10.69
N GLY A 13 10.77 -5.57 -11.10
CA GLY A 13 12.22 -5.84 -11.19
C GLY A 13 12.89 -6.05 -9.82
N THR A 14 12.50 -5.27 -8.82
CA THR A 14 13.03 -5.38 -7.45
C THR A 14 12.51 -6.60 -6.67
N PHE A 15 11.32 -7.11 -7.01
CA PHE A 15 10.74 -8.30 -6.38
C PHE A 15 11.51 -9.60 -6.66
N SER A 16 12.42 -9.62 -7.65
CA SER A 16 13.27 -10.79 -7.93
C SER A 16 14.32 -11.04 -6.84
N LEU A 17 14.58 -10.08 -5.96
CA LEU A 17 15.45 -10.25 -4.79
C LEU A 17 14.64 -10.84 -3.63
N THR A 18 14.60 -12.17 -3.55
CA THR A 18 13.97 -12.89 -2.44
C THR A 18 14.97 -13.20 -1.34
N LYS A 19 14.49 -13.46 -0.11
CA LYS A 19 15.34 -13.91 1.02
C LYS A 19 16.26 -15.08 0.62
N GLU A 20 15.70 -16.06 -0.08
CA GLU A 20 16.41 -17.25 -0.56
C GLU A 20 17.52 -16.91 -1.57
N LYS A 21 17.30 -15.90 -2.43
CA LYS A 21 18.31 -15.41 -3.36
C LYS A 21 19.45 -14.69 -2.64
N ILE A 22 19.14 -13.90 -1.63
CA ILE A 22 20.12 -13.18 -0.81
C ILE A 22 20.93 -14.17 0.03
N GLU A 23 20.28 -15.17 0.64
CA GLU A 23 20.95 -16.24 1.41
C GLU A 23 21.97 -16.95 0.53
N LYS A 24 21.57 -17.36 -0.67
CA LYS A 24 22.46 -18.01 -1.63
C LYS A 24 23.65 -17.12 -2.00
N THR A 25 23.44 -15.83 -2.27
CA THR A 25 24.53 -14.91 -2.63
C THR A 25 25.51 -14.71 -1.46
N MET A 26 25.01 -14.65 -0.22
CA MET A 26 25.88 -14.54 0.94
C MET A 26 26.65 -15.83 1.22
N ASP A 27 26.02 -17.00 1.04
CA ASP A 27 26.71 -18.29 1.13
C ASP A 27 27.84 -18.41 0.09
N GLU A 28 27.61 -17.98 -1.15
CA GLU A 28 28.64 -17.91 -2.19
C GLU A 28 29.81 -16.98 -1.79
N MET A 29 29.54 -15.84 -1.15
CA MET A 29 30.57 -14.93 -0.64
C MET A 29 31.39 -15.56 0.50
N VAL A 30 30.73 -16.34 1.37
CA VAL A 30 31.41 -17.09 2.43
C VAL A 30 32.30 -18.19 1.85
N GLU A 31 31.81 -18.94 0.86
CA GLU A 31 32.59 -19.99 0.19
C GLU A 31 33.82 -19.42 -0.53
N ARG A 32 33.69 -18.22 -1.10
CA ARG A 32 34.80 -17.51 -1.74
C ARG A 32 35.78 -16.87 -0.74
N GLY A 33 35.47 -16.91 0.55
CA GLY A 33 36.26 -16.27 1.60
C GLY A 33 36.20 -14.74 1.58
N GLU A 34 35.22 -14.16 0.87
CA GLU A 34 35.01 -12.72 0.79
C GLU A 34 34.34 -12.19 2.07
N MET A 35 33.63 -13.05 2.80
CA MET A 35 33.09 -12.75 4.13
C MET A 35 33.07 -14.00 5.02
N ASN A 36 32.94 -13.83 6.33
CA ASN A 36 32.73 -14.97 7.24
C ASN A 36 31.23 -15.22 7.49
N ARG A 37 30.88 -16.41 8.01
CA ARG A 37 29.47 -16.79 8.29
C ARG A 37 28.76 -15.87 9.28
N GLU A 38 29.48 -15.29 10.23
CA GLU A 38 28.91 -14.42 11.25
C GLU A 38 28.57 -13.03 10.69
N GLU A 39 29.38 -12.56 9.74
CA GLU A 39 29.16 -11.34 8.98
C GLU A 39 28.01 -11.49 7.98
N ALA A 40 27.93 -12.65 7.32
CA ALA A 40 26.80 -12.98 6.43
C ALA A 40 25.46 -12.95 7.18
N LYS A 41 25.38 -13.61 8.35
CA LYS A 41 24.18 -13.61 9.18
C LYS A 41 23.78 -12.21 9.63
N ARG A 42 24.73 -11.42 10.14
CA ARG A 42 24.47 -10.03 10.55
C ARG A 42 23.98 -9.17 9.39
N THR A 43 24.60 -9.31 8.21
CA THR A 43 24.20 -8.53 7.03
C THR A 43 22.80 -8.93 6.55
N MET A 44 22.45 -10.22 6.60
CA MET A 44 21.10 -10.70 6.31
C MET A 44 20.06 -10.11 7.28
N GLU A 45 20.33 -10.16 8.58
CA GLU A 45 19.44 -9.62 9.61
C GLU A 45 19.24 -8.11 9.42
N ASP A 46 20.32 -7.35 9.19
CA ASP A 46 20.27 -5.92 8.89
C ASP A 46 19.44 -5.63 7.63
N LEU A 47 19.60 -6.42 6.57
CA LEU A 47 18.83 -6.26 5.32
C LEU A 47 17.34 -6.53 5.53
N ILE A 48 16.99 -7.56 6.30
CA ILE A 48 15.59 -7.87 6.63
C ILE A 48 14.99 -6.73 7.45
N GLN A 49 15.67 -6.30 8.51
CA GLN A 49 15.18 -5.24 9.39
C GLN A 49 14.97 -3.93 8.61
N ARG A 50 15.97 -3.49 7.83
CA ARG A 50 15.86 -2.28 7.01
C ARG A 50 14.76 -2.40 5.96
N GLY A 51 14.58 -3.61 5.39
CA GLY A 51 13.51 -3.89 4.45
C GLY A 51 12.13 -3.73 5.09
N GLU A 52 11.93 -4.20 6.32
CA GLU A 52 10.68 -4.02 7.07
C GLU A 52 10.41 -2.54 7.36
N GLU A 53 11.41 -1.82 7.89
CA GLU A 53 11.31 -0.38 8.16
C GLU A 53 10.94 0.43 6.90
N GLN A 54 11.60 0.15 5.77
CA GLN A 54 11.31 0.80 4.49
C GLN A 54 9.91 0.46 3.98
N ARG A 55 9.45 -0.78 4.14
CA ARG A 55 8.09 -1.19 3.74
C ARG A 55 7.02 -0.48 4.55
N ASP A 56 7.25 -0.27 5.85
CA ASP A 56 6.32 0.46 6.70
C ASP A 56 6.28 1.95 6.35
N GLN A 57 7.45 2.58 6.13
CA GLN A 57 7.52 3.95 5.63
C GLN A 57 6.82 4.11 4.27
N LEU A 58 7.04 3.18 3.35
CA LEU A 58 6.37 3.16 2.05
C LEU A 58 4.85 3.02 2.23
N ARG A 59 4.38 2.16 3.15
CA ARG A 59 2.96 1.97 3.42
C ARG A 59 2.31 3.24 3.98
N VAL A 60 3.01 3.98 4.85
CA VAL A 60 2.56 5.28 5.35
C VAL A 60 2.48 6.28 4.20
N MET A 61 3.54 6.42 3.41
CA MET A 61 3.58 7.35 2.27
C MET A 61 2.49 7.05 1.24
N VAL A 62 2.28 5.78 0.89
CA VAL A 62 1.22 5.36 -0.06
C VAL A 62 -0.15 5.68 0.52
N ARG A 63 -0.38 5.43 1.82
CA ARG A 63 -1.66 5.75 2.47
C ARG A 63 -1.91 7.26 2.46
N GLU A 64 -0.93 8.06 2.85
CA GLU A 64 -1.05 9.51 2.84
C GLU A 64 -1.31 10.06 1.44
N GLU A 65 -0.67 9.50 0.42
CA GLU A 65 -0.88 9.93 -0.96
C GLU A 65 -2.25 9.47 -1.49
N MET A 66 -2.69 8.26 -1.15
CA MET A 66 -4.06 7.80 -1.46
C MET A 66 -5.12 8.65 -0.76
N ASP A 67 -4.90 9.05 0.50
CA ASP A 67 -5.82 9.92 1.26
C ASP A 67 -5.90 11.30 0.62
N LYS A 68 -4.79 11.87 0.12
CA LYS A 68 -4.78 13.14 -0.65
C LYS A 68 -5.49 13.04 -1.99
N TRP A 69 -5.49 11.87 -2.62
CA TRP A 69 -6.23 11.58 -3.85
C TRP A 69 -7.68 11.19 -3.59
N SER A 70 -8.05 10.98 -2.32
CA SER A 70 -9.38 10.62 -1.86
C SER A 70 -10.21 11.77 -1.24
N PRO A 71 -10.26 13.01 -1.78
CA PRO A 71 -11.36 13.91 -1.43
C PRO A 71 -12.73 13.30 -1.79
N ASP A 72 -12.79 12.44 -2.80
CA ASP A 72 -14.06 11.96 -3.34
C ASP A 72 -14.69 10.80 -2.56
N TYR A 73 -13.94 9.97 -1.85
CA TYR A 73 -14.56 8.83 -1.15
C TYR A 73 -15.42 9.27 0.05
N SER A 74 -14.94 10.23 0.84
CA SER A 74 -15.76 10.82 1.92
C SER A 74 -16.90 11.65 1.36
N THR A 75 -16.65 12.39 0.28
CA THR A 75 -17.67 13.22 -0.38
C THR A 75 -18.78 12.36 -0.97
N THR A 76 -18.46 11.20 -1.55
CA THR A 76 -19.44 10.25 -2.09
C THR A 76 -20.32 9.68 -0.97
N LYS A 77 -19.73 9.29 0.17
CA LYS A 77 -20.52 8.77 1.30
C LYS A 77 -21.47 9.83 1.88
N THR A 78 -20.98 11.05 2.10
CA THR A 78 -21.80 12.17 2.59
C THR A 78 -22.86 12.60 1.57
N GLN A 79 -22.56 12.52 0.27
CA GLN A 79 -23.55 12.77 -0.78
C GLN A 79 -24.66 11.71 -0.79
N ILE A 80 -24.33 10.45 -0.58
CA ILE A 80 -25.31 9.35 -0.48
C ILE A 80 -26.22 9.56 0.74
N GLU A 81 -25.66 9.86 1.92
CA GLU A 81 -26.43 10.12 3.14
C GLU A 81 -27.38 11.32 2.99
N ASN A 82 -26.93 12.40 2.34
CA ASN A 82 -27.77 13.56 2.05
C ASN A 82 -28.89 13.26 1.05
N LEU A 83 -28.63 12.38 0.07
CA LEU A 83 -29.65 11.96 -0.88
C LEU A 83 -30.71 11.09 -0.21
N GLU A 84 -30.32 10.14 0.65
CA GLU A 84 -31.27 9.35 1.45
C GLU A 84 -32.14 10.23 2.34
N ALA A 85 -31.57 11.22 3.03
CA ALA A 85 -32.32 12.15 3.85
C ALA A 85 -33.38 12.93 3.04
N ARG A 86 -33.02 13.41 1.84
CA ARG A 86 -33.96 14.12 0.95
C ARG A 86 -35.06 13.21 0.41
N ILE A 87 -34.74 11.95 0.11
CA ILE A 87 -35.73 10.97 -0.34
C ILE A 87 -36.76 10.73 0.77
N ASN A 88 -36.31 10.48 2.00
CA ASN A 88 -37.20 10.27 3.14
C ASN A 88 -38.12 11.50 3.39
N GLU A 89 -37.57 12.71 3.30
CA GLU A 89 -38.34 13.94 3.48
C GLU A 89 -39.39 14.14 2.37
N LEU A 90 -39.07 13.75 1.14
CA LEU A 90 -40.02 13.78 0.01
C LEU A 90 -41.09 12.70 0.16
N GLU A 91 -40.74 11.50 0.61
CA GLU A 91 -41.68 10.41 0.88
C GLU A 91 -42.67 10.78 2.00
N GLU A 92 -42.21 11.41 3.09
CA GLU A 92 -43.10 11.93 4.13
C GLU A 92 -44.07 12.99 3.59
N LYS A 93 -43.57 13.96 2.81
CA LYS A 93 -44.42 14.99 2.20
C LYS A 93 -45.43 14.41 1.21
N LEU A 94 -45.04 13.39 0.44
CA LEU A 94 -45.94 12.71 -0.50
C LEU A 94 -47.02 11.91 0.25
N ASN A 95 -46.66 11.23 1.33
CA ASN A 95 -47.61 10.51 2.19
C ASN A 95 -48.59 11.46 2.89
N GLN A 96 -48.14 12.64 3.31
CA GLN A 96 -49.02 13.68 3.88
C GLN A 96 -49.95 14.27 2.81
N ALA A 97 -49.47 14.48 1.58
CA ALA A 97 -50.27 15.02 0.48
C ALA A 97 -51.26 14.00 -0.13
N SER A 98 -51.05 12.70 0.10
CA SER A 98 -51.94 11.62 -0.39
C SER A 98 -52.95 11.13 0.64
N GLN A 99 -52.80 11.52 1.91
CA GLN A 99 -53.77 11.26 2.99
C GLN A 99 -54.71 12.44 3.27
N GLY A 100 -54.58 13.56 2.55
CA GLY A 100 -55.47 14.73 2.59
C GLY A 100 -56.48 14.78 1.46
#